data_AF-A0A949KXS7-F1
#
_entry.id   AF-A0A949KXS7-F1
#
_cell.length_a   1.000
_cell.length_b   1.000
_cell.length_c   1.000
_cell.angle_alpha   90.00
_cell.angle_beta   90.00
_cell.angle_gamma   90.00
#
_symmetry.space_group_name_H-M   'P 1'
#
loop_
_entity.id
_entity.type
_entity.pdbx_description
1 polymer ?
#
loop_
_entity_poly.entity_id
_entity_poly.type
_entity_poly.pdbx_seq_one_letter_code
_entity_poly.pdbx_strand_id
1 'polypeptide(L)'
;MASRNAMPGVIRKICLWCQGGSPKFVRECEHVLCPLHACRLVEEGEDAAVQECIAVFCLACAGSPEAVADCSADVPIGAQPPCPAHAFRIPEATPPAQQVGFLPGLGEVRGRSAASSSEAHAVEPGPQVAQMVPAVLNPSRQEDLANMYSGRAPEALDI
;
A
#
# COMPACT_ATOMS: atom_id res chain seq x y z
N MET A 1 15.53 -12.51 -3.88
CA MET A 1 15.30 -11.10 -3.53
C MET A 1 14.73 -10.41 -4.75
N ALA A 2 13.45 -10.01 -4.71
CA ALA A 2 12.84 -9.29 -5.84
C ALA A 2 13.46 -7.89 -5.91
N SER A 3 13.92 -7.48 -7.09
CA SER A 3 14.53 -6.17 -7.28
C SER A 3 13.47 -5.06 -7.08
N ARG A 4 13.82 -4.03 -6.30
CA ARG A 4 12.91 -2.91 -5.95
C ARG A 4 12.30 -2.21 -7.18
N ASN A 5 13.05 -2.13 -8.27
CA ASN A 5 12.59 -1.60 -9.58
C ASN A 5 11.45 -2.39 -10.26
N ALA A 6 11.00 -3.53 -9.70
CA ALA A 6 9.90 -4.32 -10.26
C ALA A 6 8.51 -3.97 -9.65
N MET A 7 8.46 -3.14 -8.62
CA MET A 7 7.26 -2.92 -7.81
C MET A 7 6.06 -2.31 -8.57
N PRO A 8 6.19 -1.26 -9.41
CA PRO A 8 5.04 -0.75 -10.17
C PRO A 8 4.42 -1.81 -11.10
N GLY A 9 5.26 -2.71 -11.65
CA GLY A 9 4.82 -3.83 -12.47
C GLY A 9 3.98 -4.86 -11.71
N VAL A 10 4.16 -4.98 -10.39
CA VAL A 10 3.40 -5.89 -9.52
C VAL A 10 1.94 -5.47 -9.43
N ILE A 11 1.69 -4.19 -9.12
CA ILE A 11 0.31 -3.67 -9.00
C ILE A 11 -0.43 -3.86 -10.32
N ARG A 12 0.20 -3.51 -11.45
CA ARG A 12 -0.41 -3.70 -12.77
C ARG A 12 -0.75 -5.16 -13.04
N LYS A 13 0.13 -6.10 -12.67
CA LYS A 13 -0.11 -7.54 -12.83
C LYS A 13 -1.30 -8.01 -11.98
N ILE A 14 -1.43 -7.54 -10.74
CA ILE A 14 -2.58 -7.83 -9.87
C ILE A 14 -3.87 -7.30 -10.50
N CYS A 15 -3.87 -6.03 -10.93
CA CYS A 15 -5.05 -5.42 -11.55
C CYS A 15 -5.44 -6.14 -12.84
N LEU A 16 -4.48 -6.57 -13.66
CA LEU A 16 -4.76 -7.37 -14.84
C LEU A 16 -5.39 -8.71 -14.49
N TRP A 17 -4.94 -9.42 -13.45
CA TRP A 17 -5.60 -10.64 -13.01
C TRP A 17 -7.02 -10.40 -12.53
N CYS A 18 -7.24 -9.33 -11.75
CA CYS A 18 -8.57 -8.94 -11.29
C CYS A 18 -9.53 -8.60 -12.44
N GLN A 19 -9.03 -7.95 -13.50
CA GLN A 19 -9.82 -7.45 -14.63
C GLN A 19 -9.78 -8.37 -15.87
N GLY A 20 -9.48 -9.65 -15.69
CA GLY A 20 -9.51 -10.65 -16.78
C GLY A 20 -8.47 -10.41 -17.89
N GLY A 21 -7.35 -9.77 -17.56
CA GLY A 21 -6.22 -9.52 -18.46
C GLY A 21 -6.35 -8.27 -19.34
N SER A 22 -7.42 -7.48 -19.20
CA SER A 22 -7.68 -6.31 -20.03
C SER A 22 -7.14 -5.02 -19.42
N PRO A 23 -6.13 -4.35 -20.04
CA PRO A 23 -5.64 -3.06 -19.56
C PRO A 23 -6.72 -1.97 -19.63
N LYS A 24 -7.67 -2.10 -20.57
CA LYS A 24 -8.81 -1.18 -20.70
C LYS A 24 -9.67 -1.21 -19.44
N PHE A 25 -10.01 -2.41 -18.97
CA PHE A 25 -10.82 -2.58 -17.76
C PHE A 25 -10.08 -2.15 -16.48
N VAL A 26 -8.75 -2.26 -16.44
CA VAL A 26 -7.95 -1.69 -15.33
C VAL A 26 -8.09 -0.16 -15.26
N ARG A 27 -8.08 0.53 -16.41
CA ARG A 27 -8.25 2.00 -16.47
C ARG A 27 -9.66 2.42 -16.06
N GLU A 28 -10.66 1.68 -16.52
CA GLU A 28 -12.09 1.92 -16.28
C GLU A 28 -12.58 1.41 -14.91
N CYS A 29 -11.71 0.80 -14.09
CA CYS A 29 -12.11 0.28 -12.78
C CYS A 29 -12.52 1.41 -11.82
N GLU A 30 -13.78 1.35 -11.35
CA GLU A 30 -14.41 2.35 -10.47
C GLU A 30 -14.36 1.99 -8.98
N HIS A 31 -13.69 0.89 -8.60
CA HIS A 31 -13.60 0.44 -7.22
C HIS A 31 -12.65 1.33 -6.40
N VAL A 32 -13.13 2.52 -6.00
CA VAL A 32 -12.35 3.52 -5.25
C VAL A 32 -11.93 3.06 -3.86
N LEU A 33 -12.62 2.08 -3.29
CA LEU A 33 -12.26 1.48 -1.99
C LEU A 33 -11.16 0.40 -2.11
N CYS A 34 -10.76 0.03 -3.33
CA CYS A 34 -9.67 -0.90 -3.54
C CYS A 34 -8.34 -0.24 -3.16
N PRO A 35 -7.51 -0.83 -2.28
CA PRO A 35 -6.22 -0.26 -1.88
C PRO A 35 -5.26 0.00 -3.05
N LEU A 36 -5.41 -0.75 -4.14
CA LEU A 36 -4.58 -0.61 -5.34
C LEU A 36 -5.10 0.47 -6.30
N HIS A 37 -6.29 1.06 -6.06
CA HIS A 37 -6.93 1.97 -7.02
C HIS A 37 -6.02 3.17 -7.31
N ALA A 38 -5.54 3.86 -6.28
CA ALA A 38 -4.67 5.03 -6.45
C ALA A 38 -3.35 4.72 -7.18
N CYS A 39 -2.87 3.47 -7.07
CA CYS A 39 -1.53 3.07 -7.50
C CYS A 39 -1.56 2.30 -8.83
N ARG A 40 -2.74 2.02 -9.40
CA ARG A 40 -2.93 1.13 -10.57
C ARG A 40 -2.37 1.66 -11.89
N LEU A 41 -2.13 2.97 -12.00
CA LEU A 41 -1.62 3.64 -13.20
C LEU A 41 -0.22 4.24 -13.00
N VAL A 42 0.42 3.96 -11.86
CA VAL A 42 1.76 4.45 -11.56
C VAL A 42 2.76 3.64 -12.40
N GLU A 43 3.43 4.28 -13.35
CA GLU A 43 4.53 3.65 -14.11
C GLU A 43 5.90 3.97 -13.48
N GLU A 44 6.01 5.13 -12.84
CA GLU A 44 7.14 5.54 -12.00
C GLU A 44 6.56 6.12 -10.70
N GLY A 45 6.93 5.53 -9.56
CA GLY A 45 6.51 5.98 -8.24
C GLY A 45 7.57 5.63 -7.22
N GLU A 46 7.60 6.40 -6.13
CA GLU A 46 8.48 6.08 -5.01
C GLU A 46 8.14 4.68 -4.49
N ASP A 47 9.14 3.79 -4.43
CA ASP A 47 8.98 2.40 -4.01
C ASP A 47 8.21 2.29 -2.68
N ALA A 48 8.38 3.25 -1.78
CA ALA A 48 7.68 3.33 -0.50
C ALA A 48 6.15 3.46 -0.66
N ALA A 49 5.67 4.30 -1.58
CA ALA A 49 4.24 4.47 -1.82
C ALA A 49 3.63 3.19 -2.42
N VAL A 50 4.32 2.58 -3.39
CA VAL A 50 3.88 1.32 -4.02
C VAL A 50 3.86 0.18 -3.00
N GLN A 51 4.89 0.09 -2.16
CA GLN A 51 5.00 -0.86 -1.06
C GLN A 51 3.84 -0.71 -0.07
N GLU A 52 3.45 0.53 0.29
CA GLU A 52 2.30 0.79 1.15
C GLU A 52 1.00 0.30 0.51
N CYS A 53 0.75 0.59 -0.77
CA CYS A 53 -0.45 0.09 -1.46
C CYS A 53 -0.53 -1.44 -1.44
N ILE A 54 0.61 -2.12 -1.64
CA ILE A 54 0.71 -3.58 -1.59
C ILE A 54 0.46 -4.09 -0.16
N ALA A 55 1.02 -3.46 0.86
CA ALA A 55 0.82 -3.85 2.25
C ALA A 55 -0.67 -3.76 2.66
N VAL A 56 -1.33 -2.65 2.33
CA VAL A 56 -2.77 -2.46 2.59
C VAL A 56 -3.61 -3.47 1.79
N PHE A 57 -3.26 -3.74 0.53
CA PHE A 57 -3.91 -4.79 -0.27
C PHE A 57 -3.78 -6.18 0.37
N CYS A 58 -2.57 -6.55 0.81
CA CYS A 58 -2.33 -7.83 1.47
C CYS A 58 -3.11 -7.94 2.78
N LEU A 59 -3.19 -6.87 3.56
CA LEU A 59 -4.00 -6.84 4.78
C LEU A 59 -5.49 -7.01 4.49
N ALA A 60 -6.02 -6.34 3.47
CA ALA A 60 -7.42 -6.50 3.06
C ALA A 60 -7.73 -7.91 2.53
N CYS A 61 -6.76 -8.56 1.89
CA CYS A 61 -6.89 -9.91 1.35
C CYS A 61 -6.82 -10.99 2.43
N ALA A 62 -5.84 -10.91 3.33
CA ALA A 62 -5.58 -11.92 4.37
C ALA A 62 -6.38 -11.67 5.67
N GLY A 63 -6.83 -10.43 5.91
CA GLY A 63 -7.66 -10.03 7.04
C GLY A 63 -6.91 -9.65 8.32
N SER A 64 -5.64 -10.05 8.46
CA SER A 64 -4.81 -9.72 9.63
C SER A 64 -3.32 -9.68 9.28
N PRO A 65 -2.48 -8.96 10.05
CA PRO A 65 -1.04 -8.95 9.83
C PRO A 65 -0.39 -10.33 10.04
N GLU A 66 -0.91 -11.12 10.97
CA GLU A 66 -0.47 -12.51 11.22
C GLU A 66 -0.73 -13.38 9.98
N ALA A 67 -1.93 -13.31 9.40
CA ALA A 67 -2.26 -14.02 8.18
C ALA A 67 -1.46 -13.53 6.96
N VAL A 68 -1.08 -12.24 6.91
CA VAL A 68 -0.16 -11.74 5.87
C VAL A 68 1.22 -12.38 6.02
N ALA A 69 1.75 -12.47 7.25
CA ALA A 69 3.05 -13.09 7.50
C ALA A 69 3.06 -14.56 7.07
N ASP A 70 2.02 -15.30 7.44
CA ASP A 70 1.85 -16.74 7.18
C ASP A 70 1.33 -17.08 5.77
N CYS A 71 1.05 -16.06 4.95
CA CYS A 71 0.57 -16.25 3.59
C CYS A 71 1.57 -17.05 2.73
N SER A 72 1.13 -18.17 2.16
CA SER A 72 1.92 -19.06 1.29
C SER A 72 1.60 -18.89 -0.20
N ALA A 73 1.09 -17.72 -0.60
CA ALA A 73 0.69 -17.47 -1.98
C ALA A 73 1.88 -17.24 -2.94
N ASP A 74 3.12 -17.50 -2.53
CA ASP A 74 4.31 -17.58 -3.38
C ASP A 74 4.39 -18.85 -4.22
N VAL A 75 3.61 -19.87 -3.86
CA VAL A 75 3.49 -21.10 -4.64
C VAL A 75 2.17 -21.12 -5.42
N PRO A 76 2.11 -21.79 -6.59
CA PRO A 76 0.87 -21.97 -7.33
C PRO A 76 -0.19 -22.70 -6.49
N ILE A 77 -1.45 -22.25 -6.55
CA ILE A 77 -2.60 -22.90 -5.91
C ILE A 77 -3.54 -23.39 -7.00
N GLY A 78 -3.48 -24.69 -7.29
CA GLY A 78 -4.23 -25.29 -8.41
C GLY A 78 -3.80 -24.69 -9.76
N ALA A 79 -4.76 -24.12 -10.49
CA ALA A 79 -4.49 -23.43 -11.76
C ALA A 79 -4.04 -21.97 -11.60
N GLN A 80 -4.03 -21.44 -10.37
CA GLN A 80 -3.66 -20.05 -10.12
C GLN A 80 -2.13 -19.91 -10.01
N PRO A 81 -1.52 -19.00 -10.79
CA PRO A 81 -0.11 -18.68 -10.65
C PRO A 81 0.19 -18.05 -9.27
N PRO A 82 1.48 -18.04 -8.84
CA PRO A 82 1.86 -17.47 -7.56
C PRO A 82 1.56 -15.97 -7.50
N CYS A 83 1.05 -15.51 -6.36
CA CYS A 83 0.64 -14.13 -6.13
C CYS A 83 1.84 -13.16 -6.29
N PRO A 84 1.75 -12.18 -7.20
CA PRO A 84 2.84 -11.25 -7.47
C PRO A 84 3.09 -10.29 -6.30
N ALA A 85 2.10 -10.07 -5.43
CA ALA A 85 2.24 -9.25 -4.24
C ALA A 85 3.08 -9.91 -3.14
N HIS A 86 3.21 -11.24 -3.16
CA HIS A 86 3.72 -12.00 -2.01
C HIS A 86 5.12 -11.56 -1.58
N ALA A 87 6.02 -11.36 -2.53
CA ALA A 87 7.41 -10.95 -2.27
C ALA A 87 7.53 -9.55 -1.66
N PHE A 88 6.46 -8.76 -1.72
CA PHE A 88 6.40 -7.36 -1.29
C PHE A 88 5.35 -7.14 -0.19
N ARG A 89 4.81 -8.20 0.40
CA ARG A 89 3.71 -8.07 1.38
C ARG A 89 4.20 -7.55 2.75
N ILE A 90 5.47 -7.80 3.06
CA ILE A 90 6.11 -7.32 4.30
C ILE A 90 7.06 -6.20 3.89
N PRO A 91 6.82 -4.95 4.34
CA PRO A 91 7.76 -3.87 4.08
C PRO A 91 9.10 -4.24 4.74
N GLU A 92 10.18 -4.12 3.99
CA GLU A 92 11.51 -4.27 4.57
C GLU A 92 11.67 -3.17 5.61
N ALA A 93 11.95 -3.54 6.86
CA ALA A 93 12.21 -2.57 7.90
C ALA A 93 13.38 -1.69 7.42
N THR A 94 13.14 -0.39 7.28
CA THR A 94 14.21 0.57 6.98
C THR A 94 15.31 0.32 8.01
N PRO A 95 16.53 -0.12 7.59
CA PRO A 95 17.59 -0.31 8.55
C PRO A 95 17.81 1.04 9.26
N PRO A 96 17.78 1.07 10.60
CA PRO A 96 17.98 2.32 11.31
C PRO A 96 19.29 2.92 10.81
N ALA A 97 19.29 4.24 10.54
CA ALA A 97 20.48 4.94 10.08
C ALA A 97 21.63 4.57 11.01
N GLN A 98 22.58 3.77 10.51
CA GLN A 98 23.69 3.29 11.30
C GLN A 98 24.54 4.51 11.62
N GLN A 99 24.38 5.04 12.83
CA GLN A 99 25.23 6.12 13.32
C GLN A 99 26.62 5.52 13.50
N VAL A 100 27.44 5.63 12.47
CA VAL A 100 28.88 5.43 12.57
C VAL A 100 29.40 6.56 13.47
N GLY A 101 29.49 6.27 14.76
CA GLY A 101 30.22 7.10 15.69
C GLY A 101 31.68 7.16 15.26
N PHE A 102 32.24 8.37 15.20
CA PHE A 102 33.68 8.53 15.01
C PHE A 102 34.40 7.86 16.18
N LEU A 103 35.16 6.81 15.90
CA LEU A 103 36.04 6.21 16.89
C LEU A 103 37.22 7.17 17.11
N PRO A 104 37.44 7.70 18.32
CA PRO A 104 38.60 8.53 18.60
C PRO A 104 39.87 7.70 18.39
N GLY A 105 40.73 8.14 17.44
CA GLY A 105 42.03 7.52 17.15
C GLY A 105 42.24 7.00 15.73
N LEU A 106 41.21 6.97 14.88
CA LEU A 106 41.34 6.67 13.45
C LEU A 106 41.27 7.99 12.66
N GLY A 107 42.45 8.47 12.24
CA GLY A 107 42.66 9.81 11.69
C GLY A 107 41.68 10.25 10.59
N GLU A 108 41.48 11.56 10.52
CA GLU A 108 40.62 12.22 9.53
C GLU A 108 41.04 11.86 8.09
N VAL A 109 40.19 11.12 7.38
CA VAL A 109 40.26 11.09 5.92
C VAL A 109 39.71 12.43 5.43
N ARG A 110 40.63 13.32 5.03
CA ARG A 110 40.30 14.58 4.36
C ARG A 110 39.53 14.33 3.07
N GLY A 111 38.21 14.34 3.16
CA GLY A 111 37.33 14.57 2.02
C GLY A 111 37.46 16.04 1.60
N ARG A 112 38.30 16.30 0.59
CA ARG A 112 38.22 17.55 -0.16
C ARG A 112 36.95 17.51 -0.99
N SER A 113 35.96 18.32 -0.64
CA SER A 113 34.94 18.76 -1.57
C SER A 113 34.80 20.27 -1.45
N ALA A 114 35.01 20.90 -2.60
CA ALA A 114 35.17 22.32 -2.78
C ALA A 114 33.86 23.09 -2.55
N ALA A 115 34.05 24.38 -2.27
CA ALA A 115 33.06 25.37 -1.94
C ALA A 115 32.03 25.66 -3.04
N SER A 116 30.82 26.03 -2.63
CA SER A 116 30.15 27.26 -3.10
C SER A 116 29.05 27.68 -2.12
N SER A 117 29.41 28.67 -1.29
CA SER A 117 28.71 29.91 -0.92
C SER A 117 27.23 30.05 -1.35
N SER A 118 26.31 30.31 -0.41
CA SER A 118 25.77 31.65 -0.05
C SER A 118 24.46 31.94 -0.82
N GLU A 119 23.33 32.43 -0.31
CA GLU A 119 22.92 33.31 0.82
C GLU A 119 21.44 32.97 1.16
N ALA A 120 21.02 32.81 2.42
CA ALA A 120 20.54 33.85 3.36
C ALA A 120 19.37 34.73 2.85
N HIS A 121 18.16 34.53 3.39
CA HIS A 121 17.32 35.63 3.89
C HIS A 121 16.21 35.13 4.82
N ALA A 122 16.17 35.69 6.03
CA ALA A 122 15.16 35.51 7.05
C ALA A 122 14.05 36.56 6.90
N VAL A 123 12.78 36.18 7.10
CA VAL A 123 11.70 37.04 7.65
C VAL A 123 10.59 36.16 8.25
N GLU A 124 10.34 36.30 9.56
CA GLU A 124 9.07 36.09 10.28
C GLU A 124 8.66 37.48 10.83
N PRO A 125 7.45 37.78 11.38
CA PRO A 125 6.29 36.94 11.70
C PRO A 125 4.89 37.57 11.33
N GLY A 126 3.78 36.85 11.54
CA GLY A 126 2.49 37.47 11.87
C GLY A 126 1.19 36.69 11.57
N PRO A 127 0.10 36.86 12.37
CA PRO A 127 -0.89 35.81 12.69
C PRO A 127 -2.28 35.97 12.02
N GLN A 128 -3.11 34.91 12.05
CA GLN A 128 -4.60 34.88 12.04
C GLN A 128 -5.08 33.39 11.93
N VAL A 129 -5.61 32.74 12.97
CA VAL A 129 -7.02 32.67 13.43
C VAL A 129 -8.07 32.33 12.35
N ALA A 130 -8.55 31.09 12.34
CA ALA A 130 -9.93 30.65 12.03
C ALA A 130 -10.03 29.14 12.31
N GLN A 131 -10.60 28.70 13.43
CA GLN A 131 -12.02 28.36 13.65
C GLN A 131 -12.44 26.94 13.22
N MET A 132 -12.97 26.26 14.25
CA MET A 132 -13.65 24.96 14.35
C MET A 132 -14.69 24.65 13.26
N VAL A 133 -14.74 23.38 12.89
CA VAL A 133 -16.00 22.66 12.64
C VAL A 133 -15.86 21.21 13.14
N PRO A 134 -16.72 20.73 14.06
CA PRO A 134 -16.79 19.32 14.40
C PRO A 134 -17.66 18.58 13.37
N ALA A 135 -17.11 17.54 12.75
CA ALA A 135 -17.86 16.61 11.93
C ALA A 135 -18.75 15.75 12.83
N VAL A 136 -20.04 16.06 12.86
CA VAL A 136 -21.08 15.22 13.44
C VAL A 136 -21.19 13.95 12.58
N LEU A 137 -20.78 12.81 13.14
CA LEU A 137 -21.08 11.50 12.60
C LEU A 137 -22.60 11.29 12.67
N ASN A 138 -23.24 11.02 11.53
CA ASN A 138 -24.65 10.65 11.42
C ASN A 138 -24.76 9.12 11.32
N PRO A 139 -25.21 8.40 12.38
CA PRO A 139 -25.23 6.93 12.43
C PRO A 139 -26.55 6.32 11.92
N SER A 140 -27.14 6.81 10.83
CA SER A 140 -28.52 6.45 10.44
C SER A 140 -28.64 5.57 9.18
N ARG A 141 -27.70 4.65 8.91
CA ARG A 141 -27.77 3.79 7.72
C ARG A 141 -27.45 2.30 7.94
N GLN A 142 -27.58 1.82 9.17
CA GLN A 142 -27.24 0.43 9.55
C GLN A 142 -28.45 -0.50 9.74
N GLU A 143 -29.69 -0.08 9.44
CA GLU A 143 -30.88 -0.90 9.75
C GLU A 143 -31.62 -1.52 8.55
N ASP A 144 -31.25 -1.23 7.29
CA ASP A 144 -31.99 -1.76 6.13
C ASP A 144 -31.51 -3.12 5.58
N LEU A 145 -30.37 -3.65 6.04
CA LEU A 145 -29.81 -4.92 5.52
C LEU A 145 -30.28 -6.19 6.25
N ALA A 146 -31.00 -6.05 7.37
CA ALA A 146 -31.47 -7.20 8.14
C ALA A 146 -32.80 -7.80 7.61
N ASN A 147 -33.49 -7.14 6.67
CA ASN A 147 -34.85 -7.52 6.27
C ASN A 147 -34.94 -8.32 4.95
N MET A 148 -33.80 -8.68 4.32
CA MET A 148 -33.79 -9.43 3.05
C MET A 148 -33.53 -10.94 3.19
N TYR A 149 -33.27 -11.46 4.40
CA TYR A 149 -32.94 -12.88 4.64
C TYR A 149 -34.09 -13.71 5.23
N SER A 150 -35.35 -13.30 5.04
CA SER A 150 -36.52 -14.15 5.30
C SER A 150 -37.08 -14.66 3.99
N GLY A 151 -36.51 -15.73 3.45
CA GLY A 151 -36.97 -16.29 2.18
C GLY A 151 -36.41 -17.66 1.82
N ARG A 152 -37.13 -18.69 2.27
CA ARG A 152 -37.31 -20.01 1.62
C ARG A 152 -36.23 -21.08 1.84
N ALA A 153 -36.56 -22.04 2.71
CA ALA A 153 -35.93 -23.36 2.76
C ALA A 153 -36.25 -24.16 1.48
N PRO A 154 -35.29 -24.91 0.90
CA PRO A 154 -35.59 -25.86 -0.16
C PRO A 154 -36.19 -27.14 0.45
N GLU A 155 -37.36 -27.54 -0.03
CA GLU A 155 -37.95 -28.84 0.27
C GLU A 155 -37.04 -29.95 -0.26
N ALA A 156 -36.78 -30.93 0.61
CA ALA A 156 -36.01 -32.12 0.28
C ALA A 156 -36.78 -32.97 -0.74
N LEU A 157 -36.11 -33.32 -1.84
CA LEU A 157 -36.54 -34.39 -2.74
C LEU A 157 -36.13 -35.73 -2.11
N ASP A 158 -37.11 -36.52 -1.69
CA ASP A 158 -36.96 -37.95 -1.44
C ASP A 158 -36.72 -38.68 -2.78
N ILE A 159 -35.59 -39.39 -2.87
CA ILE A 159 -35.28 -40.42 -3.89
C ILE A 159 -34.86 -41.68 -3.15
#